data_AF-A0A7W1KNS7-F1
#
_entry.id   AF-A0A7W1KNS7-F1
#
_cell.length_a   1.000
_cell.length_b   1.000
_cell.length_c   1.000
_cell.angle_alpha   90.00
_cell.angle_beta   90.00
_cell.angle_gamma   90.00
#
_symmetry.space_group_name_H-M   'P 1'
#
loop_
_entity.id
_entity.type
_entity.pdbx_description
1 polymer ?
#
loop_
_entity_poly.entity_id
_entity_poly.type
_entity_poly.pdbx_seq_one_letter_code
_entity_poly.pdbx_strand_id
1 'polypeptide(L)' 'MRSLDVTAAVLLVIGGLNWGLVGAADFDLVATIFGEM' A
#
# COMPACT_ATOMS: atom_id res chain seq x y z
N MET A 1 20.86 -7.10 0.58
CA MET A 1 20.00 -7.78 1.58
C MET A 1 19.19 -6.72 2.33
N ARG A 2 19.79 -5.89 3.20
CA ARG A 2 19.07 -4.87 3.99
C ARG A 2 18.11 -3.94 3.23
N SER A 3 18.50 -3.37 2.09
CA SER A 3 17.63 -2.44 1.33
C SER A 3 16.42 -3.12 0.72
N LEU A 4 16.57 -4.37 0.29
CA LEU A 4 15.47 -5.16 -0.24
C LEU A 4 14.49 -5.52 0.87
N ASP A 5 14.99 -5.89 2.05
CA ASP A 5 14.16 -6.23 3.20
C ASP A 5 13.30 -5.03 3.64
N VAL A 6 13.90 -3.83 3.69
CA VAL A 6 13.19 -2.59 4.00
C VAL A 6 12.15 -2.28 2.92
N THR A 7 12.51 -2.41 1.64
CA THR A 7 11.59 -2.17 0.53
C THR A 7 10.40 -3.13 0.59
N ALA A 8 10.65 -4.42 0.81
CA ALA A 8 9.62 -5.44 0.94
C ALA A 8 8.70 -5.16 2.15
N ALA A 9 9.26 -4.77 3.30
CA ALA A 9 8.48 -4.40 4.48
C ALA A 9 7.57 -3.20 4.21
N VAL A 10 8.08 -2.15 3.55
CA VAL A 10 7.29 -0.98 3.17
C VAL A 10 6.15 -1.36 2.22
N LEU A 11 6.44 -2.15 1.18
CA LEU A 11 5.42 -2.60 0.23
C LEU A 11 4.36 -3.49 0.89
N LEU A 12 4.75 -4.35 1.82
CA LEU A 12 3.83 -5.20 2.59
C LEU A 12 2.85 -4.34 3.42
N VAL A 13 3.37 -3.31 4.10
CA VAL A 13 2.55 -2.41 4.91
C VAL A 13 1.60 -1.60 4.04
N ILE A 14 2.09 -1.01 2.95
CA ILE A 14 1.26 -0.21 2.02
C ILE A 14 0.17 -1.09 1.39
N GLY A 15 0.52 -2.29 0.91
CA GLY A 15 -0.43 -3.20 0.28
C GLY A 15 -1.49 -3.72 1.26
N GLY A 16 -1.08 -4.11 2.46
CA GLY A 16 -2.01 -4.56 3.50
C GLY A 16 -2.98 -3.46 3.95
N LEU A 17 -2.47 -2.23 4.11
CA LEU A 17 -3.31 -1.08 4.45
C LEU A 17 -4.29 -0.74 3.32
N ASN A 18 -3.83 -0.70 2.06
CA ASN A 18 -4.70 -0.41 0.92
C ASN A 18 -5.82 -1.44 0.80
N TRP A 19 -5.50 -2.73 0.89
CA TRP A 19 -6.49 -3.79 0.83
C TRP A 19 -7.54 -3.69 1.94
N GLY A 20 -7.10 -3.38 3.17
CA GLY A 20 -8.00 -3.16 4.30
C GLY A 20 -8.93 -1.95 4.11
N LEU A 21 -8.41 -0.84 3.59
CA LEU A 21 -9.19 0.38 3.35
C LEU A 21 -10.19 0.22 2.21
N VAL A 22 -9.79 -0.42 1.10
CA VAL A 22 -10.70 -0.73 -0.01
C VAL A 22 -11.81 -1.67 0.47
N GLY A 23 -11.47 -2.74 1.20
CA GLY A 23 -12.48 -3.69 1.69
C GLY A 23 -13.44 -3.12 2.73
N ALA A 24 -12.99 -2.18 3.57
CA ALA A 24 -13.80 -1.63 4.67
C ALA A 24 -14.58 -0.36 4.30
N ALA A 25 -14.04 0.48 3.41
CA ALA A 25 -14.56 1.82 3.15
C ALA A 25 -14.54 2.20 1.66
N ASP A 26 -14.21 1.28 0.75
CA ASP A 26 -14.05 1.53 -0.69
C ASP A 26 -13.02 2.65 -0.99
N PHE A 27 -12.06 2.83 -0.08
CA PHE A 27 -11.04 3.88 -0.17
C PHE A 27 -9.73 3.32 -0.72
N ASP A 28 -9.28 3.84 -1.87
CA ASP A 28 -8.00 3.50 -2.49
C ASP A 28 -6.88 4.45 -2.05
N LEU A 29 -6.05 3.97 -1.12
CA LEU A 29 -4.86 4.67 -0.62
C LEU A 29 -3.81 4.85 -1.73
N VAL A 30 -3.63 3.83 -2.58
CA VAL A 30 -2.61 3.87 -3.64
C VAL A 30 -2.97 4.96 -4.65
N ALA A 31 -4.22 5.01 -5.11
CA ALA A 31 -4.71 6.06 -6.00
C ALA A 31 -4.62 7.44 -5.36
N THR A 32 -4.92 7.56 -4.06
CA THR A 32 -4.82 8.84 -3.33
C THR A 32 -3.39 9.40 -3.31
N ILE A 33 -2.37 8.54 -3.21
CA ILE A 33 -0.96 8.95 -3.13
C ILE A 33 -0.34 9.18 -4.51
N PHE A 34 -0.62 8.28 -5.46
CA PHE A 34 0.06 8.26 -6.76
C PHE A 34 -0.78 8.82 -7.91
N GLY A 35 -2.05 9.18 -7.65
CA GLY A 35 -3.03 9.56 -8.66
C GLY A 35 -3.77 8.35 -9.23
N GLU A 36 -4.92 8.63 -9.85
CA GLU A 36 -5.63 7.65 -10.66
C GLU A 36 -4.85 7.41 -11.97
N MET A 37 -4.80 6.15 -12.43
CA MET A 37 -4.20 5.76 -13.71
C MET A 37 -5.21 5.85 -14.85
#